data_AF-A0AAD0ZNE8-F1
#
_entry.id   AF-A0AAD0ZNE8-F1
#
_cell.length_a   1.000
_cell.length_b   1.000
_cell.length_c   1.000
_cell.angle_alpha   90.00
_cell.angle_beta   90.00
_cell.angle_gamma   90.00
#
_symmetry.space_group_name_H-M   'P 1'
#
loop_
_entity.id
_entity.type
_entity.pdbx_description
1 polymer ?
#
loop_
_entity_poly.entity_id
_entity_poly.type
_entity_poly.pdbx_seq_one_letter_code
_entity_poly.pdbx_strand_id
1 'polypeptide(L)'
;MLRLTRPGWPGNLLAMAAGAITTLALAPYDIWPLALLAVGFFYAGLRELSPRQALWRGWCFGFGLFAAGTSWIYVSIHTYGGASVLLASLLMLAFIAAIAFFFALPAWIWARWLRRNEAPLADALAFAALWVGQEAFRGWFLTGFPWLYSGYSQLDGPLAGLAPLGGMWLISFTLALTAALLYNLPGLIRAGRKGFIAAGLVLLVAPWVIGIALKGHAWTSPSGEPLTVAAIQGNIEQSLKWDPAQLNSQLALYRDMSFGSKRVDLLVWPETAVPVLKESAEGYLNMMGNFAADRHSALITGVPIRQVVHHQKRYFNGITVVGEGDGEYLKQKLVPFGEYVPLQDLLRGLIAFFDLPMSDFARGPADQPLLQAKGYQIAPFICYEVVYPEFAAGLSARSDLLLTISNDTWFGTSIGPLQHLQMAQMRALEAGRWMIRATNNGVTGLIDPFGKITVQIPQFERGILYGEVVPMHNLTPYLQWRSWPLIILSVLLFGWALLASRIAKTV
;
A
#
# COMPACT_ATOMS: atom_id res chain seq x y z
N MET A 1 7.92 13.34 -30.89
CA MET A 1 8.72 12.10 -30.69
C MET A 1 10.24 12.33 -30.71
N LEU A 2 10.82 13.02 -31.72
CA LEU A 2 12.29 13.18 -31.88
C LEU A 2 13.06 13.72 -30.67
N ARG A 3 12.47 14.59 -29.83
CA ARG A 3 13.14 15.11 -28.61
C ARG A 3 12.99 14.20 -27.38
N LEU A 4 12.03 13.27 -27.38
CA LEU A 4 11.75 12.38 -26.26
C LEU A 4 12.71 11.19 -26.25
N THR A 5 12.96 10.59 -27.41
CA THR A 5 13.79 9.37 -27.55
C THR A 5 15.29 9.67 -27.49
N ARG A 6 15.70 10.88 -27.87
CA ARG A 6 17.10 11.31 -27.91
C ARG A 6 17.69 11.51 -26.50
N PRO A 7 19.02 11.37 -26.36
CA PRO A 7 19.72 11.66 -25.11
C PRO A 7 19.69 13.16 -24.79
N GLY A 8 19.96 13.49 -23.52
CA GLY A 8 20.09 14.86 -23.02
C GLY A 8 18.92 15.34 -22.16
N TRP A 9 19.03 16.59 -21.71
CA TRP A 9 18.11 17.24 -20.77
C TRP A 9 16.64 17.28 -21.19
N PRO A 10 16.27 17.54 -22.47
CA PRO A 10 14.86 17.62 -22.86
C PRO A 10 14.08 16.34 -22.54
N GLY A 11 14.65 15.18 -22.88
CA GLY A 11 14.01 13.90 -22.58
C GLY A 11 14.04 13.53 -21.09
N ASN A 12 15.08 13.95 -20.35
CA ASN A 12 15.15 13.75 -18.90
C ASN A 12 14.07 14.56 -18.16
N LEU A 13 13.86 15.82 -18.54
CA LEU A 13 12.81 16.67 -17.99
C LEU A 13 11.42 16.14 -18.33
N LEU A 14 11.22 15.63 -19.54
CA LEU A 14 9.97 14.96 -19.91
C LEU A 14 9.71 13.69 -19.08
N ALA A 15 10.74 12.89 -18.80
CA ALA A 15 10.61 11.74 -17.92
C ALA A 15 10.28 12.15 -16.48
N MET A 16 10.90 13.21 -15.97
CA MET A 16 10.58 13.75 -14.65
C MET A 16 9.14 14.25 -14.58
N ALA A 17 8.68 14.99 -15.61
CA ALA A 17 7.29 15.41 -15.71
C ALA A 17 6.34 14.20 -15.76
N ALA A 18 6.63 13.20 -16.61
CA ALA A 18 5.84 11.98 -16.72
C ALA A 18 5.76 11.23 -15.37
N GLY A 19 6.87 11.13 -14.64
CA GLY A 19 6.89 10.59 -13.29
C GLY A 19 5.94 11.35 -12.38
N ALA A 20 6.05 12.69 -12.34
CA ALA A 20 5.22 13.54 -11.50
C ALA A 20 3.72 13.45 -11.81
N ILE A 21 3.32 13.31 -13.09
CA ILE A 21 1.89 13.20 -13.45
C ILE A 21 1.27 11.90 -12.93
N THR A 22 2.07 10.85 -12.69
CA THR A 22 1.57 9.58 -12.15
C THR A 22 0.87 9.79 -10.80
N THR A 23 1.28 10.79 -10.01
CA THR A 23 0.61 11.18 -8.77
C THR A 23 -0.85 11.54 -8.98
N LEU A 24 -1.17 12.18 -10.11
CA LEU A 24 -2.54 12.58 -10.46
C LEU A 24 -3.41 11.39 -10.89
N ALA A 25 -2.80 10.23 -11.17
CA ALA A 25 -3.53 9.00 -11.44
C ALA A 25 -3.97 8.27 -10.17
N LEU A 26 -3.48 8.71 -9.01
CA LEU A 26 -3.74 8.12 -7.71
C LEU A 26 -4.57 9.07 -6.86
N ALA A 27 -5.01 8.60 -5.71
CA ALA A 27 -5.75 9.43 -4.77
C ALA A 27 -4.92 10.66 -4.37
N PRO A 28 -5.57 11.83 -4.20
CA PRO A 28 -7.02 12.07 -4.27
C PRO A 28 -7.56 12.48 -5.64
N TYR A 29 -6.75 12.37 -6.70
CA TYR A 29 -7.09 12.93 -8.01
C TYR A 29 -7.75 11.92 -8.95
N ASP A 30 -7.33 10.65 -8.86
CA ASP A 30 -7.96 9.49 -9.50
C ASP A 30 -8.12 9.59 -11.03
N ILE A 31 -7.24 10.35 -11.69
CA ILE A 31 -7.21 10.52 -13.16
C ILE A 31 -6.40 9.38 -13.78
N TRP A 32 -6.95 8.16 -13.72
CA TRP A 32 -6.25 6.93 -14.09
C TRP A 32 -5.57 6.92 -15.48
N PRO A 33 -6.06 7.59 -16.55
CA PRO A 33 -5.38 7.58 -17.84
C PRO A 33 -3.97 8.16 -17.78
N LEU A 34 -3.68 9.03 -16.80
CA LEU A 34 -2.37 9.63 -16.61
C LEU A 34 -1.31 8.60 -16.22
N ALA A 35 -1.67 7.52 -15.52
CA ALA A 35 -0.75 6.40 -15.27
C ALA A 35 -0.31 5.75 -16.58
N LEU A 36 -1.27 5.48 -17.49
CA LEU A 36 -0.98 4.90 -18.80
C LEU A 36 -0.09 5.81 -19.65
N LEU A 37 -0.38 7.12 -19.66
CA LEU A 37 0.44 8.11 -20.38
C LEU A 37 1.85 8.20 -19.79
N ALA A 38 1.99 8.24 -18.47
CA ALA A 38 3.28 8.30 -17.79
C ALA A 38 4.16 7.10 -18.15
N VAL A 39 3.61 5.89 -18.06
CA VAL A 39 4.31 4.65 -18.42
C VAL A 39 4.65 4.61 -19.91
N GLY A 40 3.75 5.08 -20.78
CA GLY A 40 3.98 5.17 -22.23
C GLY A 40 5.10 6.14 -22.60
N PHE A 41 5.12 7.35 -21.99
CA PHE A 41 6.20 8.31 -22.19
C PHE A 41 7.53 7.79 -21.66
N PHE A 42 7.51 7.10 -20.52
CA PHE A 42 8.70 6.47 -19.97
C PHE A 42 9.26 5.40 -20.91
N TYR A 43 8.42 4.46 -21.33
CA TYR A 43 8.79 3.40 -22.27
C TYR A 43 9.35 3.97 -23.59
N ALA A 44 8.64 4.93 -24.19
CA ALA A 44 9.08 5.62 -25.41
C ALA A 44 10.42 6.33 -25.22
N GLY A 45 10.62 7.00 -24.08
CA GLY A 45 11.83 7.74 -23.75
C GLY A 45 13.08 6.88 -23.57
N LEU A 46 12.94 5.55 -23.45
CA LEU A 46 14.06 4.62 -23.27
C LEU A 46 14.53 3.95 -24.59
N ARG A 47 13.87 4.17 -25.73
CA ARG A 47 14.08 3.36 -26.95
C ARG A 47 15.45 3.51 -27.61
N GLU A 48 16.00 4.72 -27.66
CA GLU A 48 17.25 5.03 -28.39
C GLU A 48 18.44 5.29 -27.45
N LEU A 49 18.28 5.06 -26.14
CA LEU A 49 19.30 5.40 -25.15
C LEU A 49 20.33 4.30 -24.95
N SER A 50 21.58 4.67 -24.67
CA SER A 50 22.56 3.74 -24.10
C SER A 50 22.17 3.33 -22.67
N PRO A 51 22.67 2.22 -22.13
CA PRO A 51 22.34 1.81 -20.76
C PRO A 51 22.59 2.89 -19.70
N ARG A 52 23.70 3.63 -19.81
CA ARG A 52 24.02 4.73 -18.89
C ARG A 52 23.03 5.90 -19.01
N GLN A 53 22.58 6.20 -20.22
CA GLN A 53 21.57 7.25 -20.44
C GLN A 53 20.19 6.81 -19.95
N ALA A 54 19.82 5.55 -20.17
CA ALA A 54 18.58 4.96 -19.68
C ALA A 54 18.52 4.95 -18.15
N LEU A 55 19.65 4.67 -17.47
CA LEU A 55 19.74 4.75 -16.01
C LEU A 55 19.31 6.13 -15.50
N TRP A 56 19.91 7.20 -16.04
CA TRP A 56 19.57 8.56 -15.61
C TRP A 56 18.17 8.99 -16.04
N ARG A 57 17.66 8.50 -17.18
CA ARG A 57 16.26 8.71 -17.58
C ARG A 57 15.28 8.05 -16.61
N GLY A 58 15.59 6.83 -16.18
CA GLY A 58 14.91 6.09 -15.10
C GLY A 58 14.94 6.85 -13.79
N TRP A 59 16.12 7.36 -13.40
CA TRP A 59 16.27 8.17 -12.21
C TRP A 59 15.41 9.44 -12.28
N CYS A 60 15.41 10.18 -13.39
CA CYS A 60 14.56 11.37 -13.53
C CYS A 60 13.06 11.05 -13.43
N PHE A 61 12.61 9.95 -14.03
CA PHE A 61 11.22 9.50 -13.89
C PHE A 61 10.86 9.19 -12.44
N GLY A 62 11.68 8.38 -11.77
CA GLY A 62 11.49 8.05 -10.35
C GLY A 62 11.54 9.30 -9.46
N PHE A 63 12.47 10.22 -9.73
CA PHE A 63 12.60 11.47 -8.99
C PHE A 63 11.33 12.31 -9.10
N GLY A 64 10.78 12.49 -10.31
CA GLY A 64 9.52 13.21 -10.50
C GLY A 64 8.34 12.54 -9.81
N LEU A 65 8.22 11.21 -9.92
CA LEU A 65 7.19 10.41 -9.26
C LEU A 65 7.21 10.59 -7.75
N PHE A 66 8.36 10.40 -7.12
CA PHE A 66 8.47 10.44 -5.67
C PHE A 66 8.48 11.87 -5.13
N ALA A 67 9.07 12.84 -5.84
CA ALA A 67 9.01 14.24 -5.46
C ALA A 67 7.56 14.76 -5.39
N ALA A 68 6.73 14.40 -6.37
CA ALA A 68 5.31 14.80 -6.37
C ALA A 68 4.46 13.91 -5.46
N GLY A 69 4.62 12.59 -5.57
CA GLY A 69 3.70 11.62 -4.98
C GLY A 69 3.95 11.31 -3.51
N THR A 70 5.17 11.53 -3.00
CA THR A 70 5.50 11.32 -1.59
C THR A 70 5.87 12.61 -0.86
N SER A 71 5.54 13.78 -1.43
CA SER A 71 5.85 15.10 -0.85
C SER A 71 5.39 15.26 0.60
N TRP A 72 4.35 14.54 1.00
CA TRP A 72 3.83 14.48 2.37
C TRP A 72 4.85 13.99 3.41
N ILE A 73 5.90 13.25 3.03
CA ILE A 73 6.97 12.82 3.95
C ILE A 73 7.68 14.02 4.58
N TYR A 74 7.74 15.15 3.87
CA TYR A 74 8.28 16.39 4.42
C TYR A 74 7.56 16.80 5.72
N VAL A 75 6.23 16.64 5.77
CA VAL A 75 5.42 16.97 6.96
C VAL A 75 5.84 16.09 8.15
N SER A 76 6.07 14.80 7.90
CA SER A 76 6.54 13.87 8.93
C SER A 76 7.88 14.30 9.52
N ILE A 77 8.85 14.65 8.66
CA ILE A 77 10.21 15.02 9.06
C ILE A 77 10.24 16.39 9.75
N HIS A 78 9.58 17.40 9.17
CA HIS A 78 9.61 18.77 9.68
C HIS A 78 8.75 18.92 10.94
N THR A 79 7.46 18.57 10.87
CA THR A 79 6.49 18.87 11.92
C THR A 79 6.64 17.93 13.11
N TYR A 80 6.77 16.63 12.88
CA TYR A 80 6.84 15.64 13.96
C TYR A 80 8.26 15.23 14.31
N GLY A 81 9.19 15.30 13.36
CA GLY A 81 10.62 15.09 13.61
C GLY A 81 11.34 16.32 14.19
N GLY A 82 10.70 17.50 14.21
CA GLY A 82 11.29 18.73 14.73
C GLY A 82 12.46 19.28 13.91
N ALA A 83 12.64 18.82 12.67
CA ALA A 83 13.72 19.26 11.80
C ALA A 83 13.45 20.66 11.25
N SER A 84 14.49 21.50 11.15
CA SER A 84 14.37 22.81 10.50
C SER A 84 13.98 22.67 9.03
N VAL A 85 13.39 23.72 8.43
CA VAL A 85 12.99 23.73 7.01
C VAL A 85 14.12 23.26 6.09
N LEU A 86 15.34 23.74 6.31
CA LEU A 86 16.51 23.36 5.52
C LEU A 86 16.85 21.88 5.69
N LEU A 87 16.93 21.39 6.93
CA LEU A 87 17.24 19.99 7.21
C LEU A 87 16.17 19.06 6.64
N ALA A 88 14.89 19.35 6.87
CA ALA A 88 13.78 18.56 6.36
C ALA A 88 13.77 18.51 4.82
N SER A 89 14.06 19.64 4.16
CA SER A 89 14.15 19.69 2.69
C SER A 89 15.33 18.87 2.17
N LEU A 90 16.49 18.93 2.83
CA LEU A 90 17.66 18.14 2.45
C LEU A 90 17.44 16.63 2.66
N LEU A 91 16.85 16.22 3.79
CA LEU A 91 16.50 14.83 4.06
C LEU A 91 15.48 14.30 3.05
N MET A 92 14.46 15.10 2.74
CA MET A 92 13.46 14.76 1.73
C MET A 92 14.10 14.61 0.34
N LEU A 93 14.95 15.55 -0.06
CA LEU A 93 15.64 15.50 -1.34
C LEU A 93 16.56 14.27 -1.44
N ALA A 94 17.31 13.98 -0.38
CA ALA A 94 18.16 12.78 -0.29
C ALA A 94 17.35 11.50 -0.39
N PHE A 95 16.20 11.44 0.32
CA PHE A 95 15.29 10.31 0.26
C PHE A 95 14.77 10.09 -1.16
N ILE A 96 14.18 11.12 -1.80
CA ILE A 96 13.68 11.05 -3.18
C ILE A 96 14.79 10.61 -4.14
N ALA A 97 15.97 11.22 -4.04
CA ALA A 97 17.11 10.92 -4.89
C ALA A 97 17.56 9.46 -4.75
N ALA A 98 17.52 8.90 -3.54
CA ALA A 98 17.84 7.50 -3.28
C ALA A 98 16.77 6.55 -3.83
N ILE A 99 15.48 6.80 -3.53
CA ILE A 99 14.42 5.89 -3.98
C ILE A 99 14.13 5.98 -5.48
N ALA A 100 14.49 7.09 -6.14
CA ALA A 100 14.45 7.20 -7.60
C ALA A 100 15.29 6.11 -8.32
N PHE A 101 16.28 5.52 -7.65
CA PHE A 101 17.04 4.40 -8.20
C PHE A 101 16.23 3.14 -8.45
N PHE A 102 15.07 2.98 -7.78
CA PHE A 102 14.13 1.93 -8.12
C PHE A 102 13.68 2.02 -9.58
N PHE A 103 13.59 3.21 -10.19
CA PHE A 103 13.31 3.32 -11.63
C PHE A 103 14.57 3.37 -12.50
N ALA A 104 15.71 3.80 -11.93
CA ALA A 104 16.99 3.86 -12.64
C ALA A 104 17.53 2.46 -12.99
N LEU A 105 17.53 1.53 -12.03
CA LEU A 105 18.09 0.19 -12.23
C LEU A 105 17.31 -0.63 -13.28
N PRO A 106 15.97 -0.71 -13.25
CA PRO A 106 15.20 -1.38 -14.30
C PRO A 106 15.38 -0.71 -15.65
N ALA A 107 15.44 0.62 -15.74
CA ALA A 107 15.70 1.31 -17.01
C ALA A 107 17.06 0.94 -17.61
N TRP A 108 18.08 0.79 -16.77
CA TRP A 108 19.40 0.29 -17.18
C TRP A 108 19.33 -1.17 -17.64
N ILE A 109 18.71 -2.07 -16.85
CA ILE A 109 18.51 -3.50 -17.16
C ILE A 109 17.80 -3.64 -18.51
N TRP A 110 16.72 -2.87 -18.69
CA TRP A 110 15.94 -2.79 -19.91
C TRP A 110 16.82 -2.49 -21.12
N ALA A 111 17.53 -1.36 -21.09
CA ALA A 111 18.36 -0.92 -22.20
C ALA A 111 19.58 -1.82 -22.47
N ARG A 112 20.09 -2.52 -21.44
CA ARG A 112 21.30 -3.36 -21.54
C ARG A 112 21.03 -4.77 -22.03
N TRP A 113 19.89 -5.37 -21.64
CA TRP A 113 19.66 -6.80 -21.78
C TRP A 113 18.30 -7.21 -22.36
N LEU A 114 17.25 -6.38 -22.23
CA LEU A 114 15.88 -6.81 -22.58
C LEU A 114 15.31 -6.11 -23.81
N ARG A 115 15.72 -4.87 -24.08
CA ARG A 115 15.20 -4.06 -25.19
C ARG A 115 15.52 -4.72 -26.53
N ARG A 116 14.48 -4.91 -27.34
CA ARG A 116 14.51 -5.53 -28.67
C ARG A 116 13.69 -4.69 -29.64
N ASN A 117 14.38 -3.82 -30.38
CA ASN A 117 13.71 -2.89 -31.29
C ASN A 117 13.08 -3.62 -32.49
N GLU A 118 13.63 -4.77 -32.86
CA GLU A 118 13.21 -5.64 -33.95
C GLU A 118 12.00 -6.53 -33.60
N ALA A 119 11.68 -6.71 -32.31
CA ALA A 119 10.65 -7.63 -31.85
C ALA A 119 9.60 -6.90 -30.97
N PRO A 120 8.69 -6.11 -31.57
CA PRO A 120 7.82 -5.19 -30.83
C PRO A 120 6.88 -5.86 -29.81
N LEU A 121 6.32 -7.03 -30.12
CA LEU A 121 5.41 -7.74 -29.21
C LEU A 121 6.16 -8.27 -27.98
N ALA A 122 7.27 -8.93 -28.26
CA ALA A 122 8.21 -9.49 -27.30
C ALA A 122 8.76 -8.44 -26.33
N ASP A 123 9.13 -7.29 -26.88
CA ASP A 123 9.62 -6.14 -26.14
C ASP A 123 8.54 -5.57 -25.20
N ALA A 124 7.29 -5.44 -25.66
CA ALA A 124 6.19 -4.99 -24.81
C ALA A 124 5.92 -5.94 -23.62
N LEU A 125 5.94 -7.26 -23.85
CA LEU A 125 5.78 -8.26 -22.79
C LEU A 125 6.94 -8.22 -21.77
N ALA A 126 8.18 -8.12 -22.25
CA ALA A 126 9.35 -8.02 -21.39
C ALA A 126 9.34 -6.73 -20.55
N PHE A 127 8.86 -5.62 -21.11
CA PHE A 127 8.72 -4.38 -20.38
C PHE A 127 7.65 -4.46 -19.28
N ALA A 128 6.49 -5.07 -19.56
CA ALA A 128 5.45 -5.28 -18.56
C ALA A 128 5.91 -6.16 -17.40
N ALA A 129 6.63 -7.26 -17.69
CA ALA A 129 7.24 -8.12 -16.69
C ALA A 129 8.28 -7.37 -15.84
N LEU A 130 9.13 -6.56 -16.49
CA LEU A 130 10.13 -5.75 -15.78
C LEU A 130 9.46 -4.69 -14.89
N TRP A 131 8.37 -4.07 -15.34
CA TRP A 131 7.64 -3.04 -14.59
C TRP A 131 7.10 -3.59 -13.27
N VAL A 132 6.40 -4.73 -13.32
CA VAL A 132 5.91 -5.40 -12.10
C VAL A 132 7.06 -5.94 -11.25
N GLY A 133 8.12 -6.47 -11.86
CA GLY A 133 9.32 -6.90 -11.15
C GLY A 133 9.97 -5.75 -10.36
N GLN A 134 9.99 -4.55 -10.93
CA GLN A 134 10.40 -3.30 -10.28
C GLN A 134 9.50 -2.97 -9.09
N GLU A 135 8.18 -2.97 -9.29
CA GLU A 135 7.22 -2.69 -8.22
C GLU A 135 7.40 -3.69 -7.05
N ALA A 136 7.50 -4.99 -7.35
CA ALA A 136 7.73 -6.05 -6.38
C ALA A 136 9.07 -5.89 -5.64
N PHE A 137 10.16 -5.62 -6.37
CA PHE A 137 11.48 -5.38 -5.78
C PHE A 137 11.46 -4.19 -4.81
N ARG A 138 10.77 -3.10 -5.19
CA ARG A 138 10.59 -1.93 -4.34
C ARG A 138 9.78 -2.21 -3.08
N GLY A 139 8.85 -3.15 -3.12
CA GLY A 139 8.06 -3.58 -1.96
C GLY A 139 8.81 -4.47 -0.98
N TRP A 140 9.99 -4.98 -1.35
CA TRP A 140 10.78 -5.92 -0.54
C TRP A 140 12.17 -5.39 -0.13
N PHE A 141 12.87 -4.70 -1.04
CA PHE A 141 14.26 -4.28 -0.82
C PHE A 141 14.41 -3.45 0.46
N LEU A 142 15.42 -3.79 1.27
CA LEU A 142 15.60 -3.32 2.65
C LEU A 142 14.39 -3.66 3.52
N THR A 143 13.42 -2.76 3.56
CA THR A 143 12.20 -2.83 4.38
C THR A 143 10.94 -2.78 3.51
N GLY A 144 11.11 -2.49 2.22
CA GLY A 144 10.05 -2.20 1.28
C GLY A 144 9.50 -0.77 1.39
N PHE A 145 9.17 -0.20 0.23
CA PHE A 145 8.41 1.04 0.09
C PHE A 145 7.29 0.87 -0.97
N PRO A 146 6.24 0.07 -0.68
CA PRO A 146 5.17 -0.26 -1.63
C PRO A 146 4.14 0.87 -1.87
N TRP A 147 4.62 2.09 -2.11
CA TRP A 147 3.78 3.27 -2.37
C TRP A 147 3.66 3.60 -3.87
N LEU A 148 2.64 4.31 -4.33
CA LEU A 148 2.54 4.77 -5.74
C LEU A 148 2.67 3.66 -6.80
N TYR A 149 2.12 2.47 -6.56
CA TYR A 149 2.03 1.46 -7.61
C TYR A 149 0.98 1.85 -8.65
N SER A 150 1.30 1.58 -9.91
CA SER A 150 0.44 1.93 -11.04
C SER A 150 -0.92 1.24 -10.98
N GLY A 151 -0.97 0.01 -10.44
CA GLY A 151 -2.20 -0.77 -10.28
C GLY A 151 -3.27 -0.10 -9.41
N TYR A 152 -2.88 0.71 -8.42
CA TYR A 152 -3.83 1.42 -7.57
C TYR A 152 -4.67 2.45 -8.32
N SER A 153 -4.16 2.98 -9.45
CA SER A 153 -4.91 3.93 -10.28
C SER A 153 -6.21 3.37 -10.86
N GLN A 154 -6.38 2.05 -10.87
CA GLN A 154 -7.55 1.38 -11.45
C GLN A 154 -8.55 0.91 -10.40
N LEU A 155 -8.44 1.34 -9.14
CA LEU A 155 -9.40 1.00 -8.09
C LEU A 155 -10.85 1.19 -8.56
N ASP A 156 -11.12 2.35 -9.18
CA ASP A 156 -12.42 2.68 -9.77
C ASP A 156 -12.46 2.57 -11.30
N GLY A 157 -11.33 2.20 -11.91
CA GLY A 157 -11.12 2.13 -13.34
C GLY A 157 -11.78 0.92 -14.02
N PRO A 158 -11.64 0.78 -15.34
CA PRO A 158 -12.12 -0.39 -16.08
C PRO A 158 -11.36 -1.68 -15.75
N LEU A 159 -10.12 -1.61 -15.23
CA LEU A 159 -9.34 -2.79 -14.87
C LEU A 159 -9.60 -3.30 -13.45
N ALA A 160 -10.52 -2.69 -12.70
CA ALA A 160 -10.84 -3.08 -11.32
C ALA A 160 -11.22 -4.58 -11.19
N GLY A 161 -11.90 -5.15 -12.19
CA GLY A 161 -12.26 -6.59 -12.20
C GLY A 161 -11.06 -7.55 -12.27
N LEU A 162 -9.85 -7.06 -12.56
CA LEU A 162 -8.62 -7.86 -12.53
C LEU A 162 -7.99 -7.97 -11.13
N ALA A 163 -8.35 -7.09 -10.18
CA ALA A 163 -7.80 -7.10 -8.83
C ALA A 163 -8.11 -8.42 -8.09
N PRO A 164 -9.35 -8.95 -8.09
CA PRO A 164 -9.62 -10.26 -7.49
C PRO A 164 -8.92 -11.44 -8.20
N LEU A 165 -8.44 -11.27 -9.43
CA LEU A 165 -7.77 -12.33 -10.20
C LEU A 165 -6.26 -12.43 -9.89
N GLY A 166 -5.56 -11.31 -9.90
CA GLY A 166 -4.10 -11.28 -9.78
C GLY A 166 -3.57 -10.11 -8.95
N GLY A 167 -4.43 -9.51 -8.14
CA GLY A 167 -4.12 -8.32 -7.37
C GLY A 167 -3.88 -7.09 -8.24
N MET A 168 -3.47 -6.01 -7.59
CA MET A 168 -2.99 -4.80 -8.26
C MET A 168 -1.77 -5.08 -9.16
N TRP A 169 -1.05 -6.18 -8.92
CA TRP A 169 0.08 -6.61 -9.76
C TRP A 169 -0.34 -6.89 -11.21
N LEU A 170 -1.48 -7.59 -11.41
CA LEU A 170 -2.01 -7.88 -12.74
C LEU A 170 -2.48 -6.60 -13.44
N ILE A 171 -3.00 -5.65 -12.68
CA ILE A 171 -3.37 -4.33 -13.18
C ILE A 171 -2.13 -3.56 -13.63
N SER A 172 -1.10 -3.47 -12.77
CA SER A 172 0.19 -2.84 -13.11
C SER A 172 0.82 -3.47 -14.36
N PHE A 173 0.79 -4.81 -14.46
CA PHE A 173 1.25 -5.53 -15.65
C PHE A 173 0.48 -5.10 -16.90
N THR A 174 -0.85 -5.06 -16.80
CA THR A 174 -1.75 -4.72 -17.91
C THR A 174 -1.55 -3.27 -18.37
N LEU A 175 -1.38 -2.32 -17.45
CA LEU A 175 -1.10 -0.92 -17.78
C LEU A 175 0.24 -0.78 -18.52
N ALA A 176 1.30 -1.41 -18.02
CA ALA A 176 2.62 -1.38 -18.66
C ALA A 176 2.62 -2.05 -20.03
N LEU A 177 1.94 -3.20 -20.16
CA LEU A 177 1.76 -3.90 -21.43
C LEU A 177 0.99 -3.04 -22.44
N THR A 178 -0.13 -2.45 -22.01
CA THR A 178 -0.95 -1.57 -22.86
C THR A 178 -0.14 -0.38 -23.35
N ALA A 179 0.58 0.31 -22.46
CA ALA A 179 1.41 1.45 -22.81
C ALA A 179 2.48 1.10 -23.85
N ALA A 180 3.18 -0.03 -23.67
CA ALA A 180 4.20 -0.48 -24.60
C ALA A 180 3.62 -0.95 -25.95
N LEU A 181 2.49 -1.67 -25.94
CA LEU A 181 1.81 -2.12 -27.16
C LEU A 181 1.28 -0.95 -27.98
N LEU A 182 0.68 0.07 -27.35
CA LEU A 182 0.22 1.27 -28.05
C LEU A 182 1.36 1.99 -28.77
N TYR A 183 2.54 2.08 -28.13
CA TYR A 183 3.73 2.65 -28.78
C TYR A 183 4.24 1.76 -29.93
N ASN A 184 4.22 0.44 -29.75
CA ASN A 184 4.77 -0.52 -30.72
C ASN A 184 3.83 -0.89 -31.87
N LEU A 185 2.53 -0.56 -31.78
CA LEU A 185 1.50 -0.93 -32.75
C LEU A 185 1.84 -0.50 -34.19
N PRO A 186 2.34 0.73 -34.46
CA PRO A 186 2.77 1.10 -35.82
C PRO A 186 3.91 0.23 -36.34
N GLY A 187 4.84 -0.18 -35.46
CA GLY A 187 5.94 -1.08 -35.82
C GLY A 187 5.46 -2.50 -36.15
N LEU A 188 4.49 -3.01 -35.37
CA LEU A 188 3.82 -4.29 -35.63
C LEU A 188 3.13 -4.31 -36.99
N ILE A 189 2.40 -3.24 -37.32
CA ILE A 189 1.68 -3.12 -38.60
C ILE A 189 2.66 -3.06 -39.77
N ARG A 190 3.73 -2.25 -39.67
CA ARG A 190 4.77 -2.15 -40.73
C ARG A 190 5.50 -3.47 -40.98
N ALA A 191 5.69 -4.30 -39.94
CA ALA A 191 6.31 -5.61 -40.10
C ALA A 191 5.46 -6.60 -40.92
N GLY A 192 4.17 -6.31 -41.14
CA GLY A 192 3.29 -7.07 -42.04
C GLY A 192 2.92 -8.49 -41.59
N ARG A 193 3.36 -8.93 -40.41
CA ARG A 193 3.12 -10.28 -39.91
C ARG A 193 1.75 -10.38 -39.21
N LYS A 194 0.71 -10.72 -39.98
CA LYS A 194 -0.70 -10.77 -39.53
C LYS A 194 -0.91 -11.46 -38.17
N GLY A 195 -0.25 -12.59 -37.93
CA GLY A 195 -0.37 -13.31 -36.65
C GLY A 195 0.13 -12.51 -35.43
N PHE A 196 1.23 -11.78 -35.56
CA PHE A 196 1.75 -10.92 -34.48
C PHE A 196 0.88 -9.68 -34.26
N ILE A 197 0.27 -9.14 -35.32
CA ILE A 197 -0.70 -8.04 -35.21
C ILE A 197 -1.93 -8.53 -34.44
N ALA A 198 -2.49 -9.68 -34.80
CA ALA A 198 -3.63 -10.26 -34.10
C ALA A 198 -3.31 -10.54 -32.62
N ALA A 199 -2.16 -11.15 -32.33
CA ALA A 199 -1.71 -11.39 -30.95
C ALA A 199 -1.55 -10.08 -30.15
N GLY A 200 -0.95 -9.05 -30.77
CA GLY A 200 -0.80 -7.73 -30.16
C GLY A 200 -2.14 -7.06 -29.86
N LEU A 201 -3.11 -7.15 -30.77
CA LEU A 201 -4.47 -6.61 -30.56
C LEU A 201 -5.22 -7.37 -29.46
N VAL A 202 -5.12 -8.70 -29.43
CA VAL A 202 -5.72 -9.52 -28.37
C VAL A 202 -5.14 -9.15 -27.01
N LEU A 203 -3.81 -9.08 -26.89
CA LEU A 203 -3.13 -8.69 -25.64
C LEU A 203 -3.42 -7.25 -25.23
N LEU A 204 -3.72 -6.37 -26.19
CA LEU A 204 -4.10 -4.99 -25.93
C LEU A 204 -5.55 -4.88 -25.43
N VAL A 205 -6.49 -5.63 -26.00
CA VAL A 205 -7.94 -5.43 -25.76
C VAL A 205 -8.51 -6.39 -24.73
N ALA A 206 -8.09 -7.67 -24.75
CA ALA A 206 -8.71 -8.70 -23.92
C ALA A 206 -8.64 -8.40 -22.41
N PRO A 207 -7.51 -7.94 -21.83
CA PRO A 207 -7.47 -7.62 -20.39
C PRO A 207 -8.43 -6.51 -19.99
N TRP A 208 -8.68 -5.52 -20.86
CA TRP A 208 -9.63 -4.43 -20.61
C TRP A 208 -11.07 -4.92 -20.68
N VAL A 209 -11.39 -5.75 -21.68
CA VAL A 209 -12.73 -6.37 -21.80
C VAL A 209 -13.01 -7.27 -20.60
N ILE A 210 -12.04 -8.11 -20.20
CA ILE A 210 -12.15 -8.98 -19.03
C ILE A 210 -12.29 -8.14 -17.75
N GLY A 211 -11.47 -7.10 -17.59
CA GLY A 211 -11.54 -6.20 -16.44
C GLY A 211 -12.91 -5.53 -16.29
N ILE A 212 -13.50 -5.08 -17.40
CA ILE A 212 -14.85 -4.48 -17.41
C ILE A 212 -15.91 -5.55 -17.12
N ALA A 213 -15.83 -6.72 -17.77
CA ALA A 213 -16.80 -7.80 -17.62
C ALA A 213 -16.84 -8.38 -16.20
N LEU A 214 -15.70 -8.43 -15.51
CA LEU A 214 -15.58 -8.93 -14.14
C LEU A 214 -15.71 -7.84 -13.07
N LYS A 215 -15.88 -6.57 -13.47
CA LYS A 215 -16.06 -5.47 -12.52
C LYS A 215 -17.38 -5.67 -11.76
N GLY A 216 -17.30 -5.79 -10.44
CA GLY A 216 -18.46 -6.07 -9.59
C GLY A 216 -18.86 -7.55 -9.53
N HIS A 217 -18.09 -8.47 -10.11
CA HIS A 217 -18.33 -9.89 -9.94
C HIS A 217 -18.05 -10.31 -8.48
N ALA A 218 -19.04 -10.89 -7.82
CA ALA A 218 -18.92 -11.37 -6.44
C ALA A 218 -18.23 -12.75 -6.40
N TRP A 219 -16.91 -12.75 -6.20
CA TRP A 219 -16.10 -13.95 -5.99
C TRP A 219 -16.28 -14.60 -4.62
N THR A 220 -16.84 -13.84 -3.69
CA THR A 220 -17.02 -14.17 -2.28
C THR A 220 -18.48 -13.93 -1.90
N SER A 221 -18.93 -14.60 -0.86
CA SER A 221 -20.34 -14.58 -0.44
C SER A 221 -20.46 -14.29 1.05
N PRO A 222 -21.55 -13.67 1.51
CA PRO A 222 -21.80 -13.48 2.95
C PRO A 222 -21.70 -14.79 3.72
N SER A 223 -20.99 -14.80 4.85
CA SER A 223 -20.85 -15.95 5.75
C SER A 223 -21.77 -15.89 6.97
N GLY A 224 -22.51 -14.80 7.14
CA GLY A 224 -23.49 -14.62 8.20
C GLY A 224 -24.23 -13.29 8.09
N GLU A 225 -24.96 -12.94 9.14
CA GLU A 225 -25.70 -11.67 9.24
C GLU A 225 -24.75 -10.47 9.33
N PRO A 226 -25.18 -9.28 8.87
CA PRO A 226 -24.42 -8.05 9.04
C PRO A 226 -24.12 -7.76 10.52
N LEU A 227 -22.90 -7.30 10.80
CA LEU A 227 -22.48 -6.82 12.11
C LEU A 227 -22.52 -5.30 12.14
N THR A 228 -23.14 -4.75 13.17
CA THR A 228 -23.14 -3.31 13.42
C THR A 228 -21.78 -2.87 14.00
N VAL A 229 -21.25 -1.76 13.50
CA VAL A 229 -19.91 -1.26 13.83
C VAL A 229 -20.00 0.17 14.35
N ALA A 230 -19.25 0.45 15.42
CA ALA A 230 -18.90 1.81 15.84
C ALA A 230 -17.37 1.98 15.84
N ALA A 231 -16.83 2.84 14.97
CA ALA A 231 -15.42 3.18 14.96
C ALA A 231 -15.22 4.57 15.58
N ILE A 232 -14.44 4.63 16.67
CA ILE A 232 -14.22 5.87 17.43
C ILE A 232 -12.98 6.60 16.92
N GLN A 233 -13.14 7.88 16.59
CA GLN A 233 -12.07 8.78 16.17
C GLN A 233 -11.83 9.85 17.25
N GLY A 234 -10.74 9.70 18.01
CA GLY A 234 -10.44 10.56 19.16
C GLY A 234 -9.82 11.92 18.82
N ASN A 235 -9.26 12.08 17.61
CA ASN A 235 -8.55 13.27 17.14
C ASN A 235 -7.55 13.82 18.19
N ILE A 236 -6.75 12.92 18.76
CA ILE A 236 -5.73 13.29 19.75
C ILE A 236 -4.50 13.78 18.99
N GLU A 237 -4.01 14.98 19.32
CA GLU A 237 -2.81 15.52 18.69
C GLU A 237 -1.58 14.66 18.97
N GLN A 238 -0.73 14.49 17.95
CA GLN A 238 0.44 13.62 18.03
C GLN A 238 1.45 14.05 19.11
N SER A 239 1.57 15.36 19.36
CA SER A 239 2.42 15.95 20.41
C SER A 239 1.93 15.58 21.82
N LEU A 240 0.62 15.46 22.01
CA LEU A 240 -0.01 15.17 23.29
C LEU A 240 -0.13 13.66 23.57
N LYS A 241 -0.07 12.84 22.53
CA LYS A 241 -0.36 11.40 22.59
C LYS A 241 0.47 10.66 23.65
N TRP A 242 1.75 11.03 23.80
CA TRP A 242 2.69 10.40 24.72
C TRP A 242 2.97 11.23 25.98
N ASP A 243 2.24 12.32 26.20
CA ASP A 243 2.35 13.13 27.40
C ASP A 243 1.68 12.39 28.59
N PRO A 244 2.43 12.02 29.65
CA PRO A 244 1.86 11.36 30.82
C PRO A 244 0.74 12.18 31.49
N ALA A 245 0.78 13.51 31.41
CA ALA A 245 -0.27 14.36 31.97
C ALA A 245 -1.60 14.23 31.23
N GLN A 246 -1.57 13.82 29.95
CA GLN A 246 -2.75 13.60 29.11
C GLN A 246 -3.28 12.17 29.16
N LEU A 247 -2.61 11.25 29.86
CA LEU A 247 -3.02 9.85 29.89
C LEU A 247 -4.47 9.68 30.35
N ASN A 248 -4.81 10.25 31.50
CA ASN A 248 -6.14 10.08 32.09
C ASN A 248 -7.23 10.74 31.23
N SER A 249 -6.94 11.89 30.60
CA SER A 249 -7.89 12.58 29.71
C SER A 249 -8.13 11.77 28.43
N GLN A 250 -7.08 11.14 27.87
CA GLN A 250 -7.20 10.27 26.69
C GLN A 250 -8.00 8.99 26.98
N LEU A 251 -7.74 8.32 28.11
CA LEU A 251 -8.52 7.15 28.53
C LEU A 251 -9.98 7.53 28.80
N ALA A 252 -10.22 8.62 29.53
CA ALA A 252 -11.57 9.11 29.77
C ALA A 252 -12.30 9.44 28.46
N LEU A 253 -11.62 10.06 27.49
CA LEU A 253 -12.20 10.40 26.17
C LEU A 253 -12.75 9.15 25.47
N TYR A 254 -11.93 8.11 25.27
CA TYR A 254 -12.37 6.90 24.58
C TYR A 254 -13.45 6.14 25.37
N ARG A 255 -13.34 6.07 26.70
CA ARG A 255 -14.37 5.51 27.57
C ARG A 255 -15.69 6.24 27.41
N ASP A 256 -15.71 7.55 27.54
CA ASP A 256 -16.94 8.36 27.58
C ASP A 256 -17.61 8.37 26.20
N MET A 257 -16.83 8.44 25.11
CA MET A 257 -17.35 8.25 23.75
C MET A 257 -17.97 6.86 23.56
N SER A 258 -17.36 5.82 24.11
CA SER A 258 -17.89 4.45 24.06
C SER A 258 -19.17 4.32 24.89
N PHE A 259 -19.22 4.89 26.08
CA PHE A 259 -20.38 4.85 26.97
C PHE A 259 -21.60 5.53 26.35
N GLY A 260 -21.38 6.69 25.73
CA GLY A 260 -22.39 7.44 24.98
C GLY A 260 -22.72 6.89 23.59
N SER A 261 -21.99 5.89 23.11
CA SER A 261 -22.24 5.29 21.80
C SER A 261 -23.49 4.40 21.78
N LYS A 262 -24.06 4.22 20.58
CA LYS A 262 -25.12 3.22 20.35
C LYS A 262 -24.58 1.82 20.64
N ARG A 263 -25.45 0.91 21.06
CA ARG A 263 -25.13 -0.51 21.16
C ARG A 263 -24.84 -1.06 19.76
N VAL A 264 -23.70 -1.71 19.59
CA VAL A 264 -23.21 -2.28 18.32
C VAL A 264 -22.55 -3.64 18.56
N ASP A 265 -22.30 -4.42 17.52
CA ASP A 265 -21.60 -5.70 17.63
C ASP A 265 -20.08 -5.51 17.78
N LEU A 266 -19.51 -4.55 17.03
CA LEU A 266 -18.08 -4.27 17.02
C LEU A 266 -17.81 -2.80 17.36
N LEU A 267 -17.10 -2.58 18.47
CA LEU A 267 -16.58 -1.28 18.86
C LEU A 267 -15.07 -1.24 18.56
N VAL A 268 -14.62 -0.27 17.78
CA VAL A 268 -13.23 -0.23 17.30
C VAL A 268 -12.56 1.09 17.66
N TRP A 269 -11.42 0.99 18.34
CA TRP A 269 -10.53 2.11 18.63
C TRP A 269 -9.25 2.04 17.77
N PRO A 270 -8.66 3.19 17.42
CA PRO A 270 -7.54 3.26 16.48
C PRO A 270 -6.20 2.81 17.10
N GLU A 271 -5.14 2.93 16.32
CA GLU A 271 -3.77 2.58 16.72
C GLU A 271 -3.32 3.39 17.95
N THR A 272 -2.88 2.66 18.99
CA THR A 272 -2.42 3.24 20.25
C THR A 272 -3.47 4.20 20.85
N ALA A 273 -4.73 3.78 20.91
CA ALA A 273 -5.79 4.51 21.61
C ALA A 273 -5.62 4.46 23.14
N VAL A 274 -4.96 3.41 23.63
CA VAL A 274 -4.52 3.25 25.01
C VAL A 274 -3.01 3.53 25.06
N PRO A 275 -2.54 4.74 25.42
CA PRO A 275 -1.14 5.16 25.27
C PRO A 275 -0.25 4.70 26.44
N VAL A 276 -0.54 3.54 27.02
CA VAL A 276 0.24 2.88 28.07
C VAL A 276 0.35 1.40 27.78
N LEU A 277 1.33 0.73 28.39
CA LEU A 277 1.50 -0.71 28.25
C LEU A 277 0.21 -1.44 28.67
N LYS A 278 -0.17 -2.48 27.92
CA LYS A 278 -1.37 -3.29 28.19
C LYS A 278 -1.46 -3.73 29.67
N GLU A 279 -0.35 -4.19 30.24
CA GLU A 279 -0.25 -4.61 31.64
C GLU A 279 -0.63 -3.47 32.62
N SER A 280 -0.26 -2.23 32.31
CA SER A 280 -0.60 -1.06 33.13
C SER A 280 -2.05 -0.60 32.95
N ALA A 281 -2.68 -0.96 31.83
CA ALA A 281 -4.08 -0.66 31.53
C ALA A 281 -5.03 -1.83 31.81
N GLU A 282 -4.57 -2.93 32.41
CA GLU A 282 -5.36 -4.16 32.55
C GLU A 282 -6.68 -3.91 33.28
N GLY A 283 -6.67 -3.17 34.40
CA GLY A 283 -7.90 -2.80 35.11
C GLY A 283 -8.87 -1.97 34.26
N TYR A 284 -8.36 -1.05 33.45
CA TYR A 284 -9.16 -0.24 32.53
C TYR A 284 -9.73 -1.06 31.38
N LEU A 285 -8.92 -1.93 30.76
CA LEU A 285 -9.34 -2.82 29.68
C LEU A 285 -10.36 -3.85 30.16
N ASN A 286 -10.22 -4.38 31.38
CA ASN A 286 -11.20 -5.28 31.98
C ASN A 286 -12.54 -4.59 32.22
N MET A 287 -12.52 -3.35 32.74
CA MET A 287 -13.74 -2.55 32.90
C MET A 287 -14.43 -2.30 31.55
N MET A 288 -13.67 -1.92 30.52
CA MET A 288 -14.20 -1.71 29.18
C MET A 288 -14.67 -3.02 28.53
N GLY A 289 -14.01 -4.14 28.81
CA GLY A 289 -14.39 -5.48 28.37
C GLY A 289 -15.71 -5.94 28.97
N ASN A 290 -15.92 -5.74 30.28
CA ASN A 290 -17.19 -6.01 30.95
C ASN A 290 -18.31 -5.15 30.35
N PHE A 291 -18.07 -3.85 30.16
CA PHE A 291 -19.00 -2.95 29.50
C PHE A 291 -19.38 -3.42 28.08
N ALA A 292 -18.39 -3.88 27.29
CA ALA A 292 -18.63 -4.40 25.96
C ALA A 292 -19.45 -5.71 26.03
N ALA A 293 -19.10 -6.64 26.93
CA ALA A 293 -19.82 -7.90 27.13
C ALA A 293 -21.29 -7.68 27.58
N ASP A 294 -21.55 -6.75 28.50
CA ASP A 294 -22.91 -6.38 28.93
C ASP A 294 -23.77 -5.85 27.77
N ARG A 295 -23.11 -5.25 26.76
CA ARG A 295 -23.73 -4.78 25.52
C ARG A 295 -23.69 -5.81 24.40
N HIS A 296 -23.21 -7.03 24.66
CA HIS A 296 -22.98 -8.07 23.65
C HIS A 296 -22.13 -7.57 22.47
N SER A 297 -21.11 -6.78 22.79
CA SER A 297 -20.17 -6.16 21.86
C SER A 297 -18.77 -6.74 22.07
N ALA A 298 -17.96 -6.72 21.02
CA ALA A 298 -16.51 -6.85 21.14
C ALA A 298 -15.85 -5.47 20.99
N LEU A 299 -14.90 -5.14 21.87
CA LEU A 299 -14.05 -3.97 21.75
C LEU A 299 -12.68 -4.38 21.21
N ILE A 300 -12.30 -3.81 20.07
CA ILE A 300 -10.99 -4.03 19.44
C ILE A 300 -10.20 -2.72 19.51
N THR A 301 -9.02 -2.72 20.13
CA THR A 301 -8.25 -1.49 20.37
C THR A 301 -6.75 -1.66 20.19
N GLY A 302 -6.10 -0.61 19.70
CA GLY A 302 -4.64 -0.52 19.66
C GLY A 302 -4.04 -0.20 21.03
N VAL A 303 -3.05 -0.97 21.45
CA VAL A 303 -2.32 -0.81 22.73
C VAL A 303 -0.88 -1.31 22.60
N PRO A 304 0.12 -0.62 23.17
CA PRO A 304 1.48 -1.13 23.29
C PRO A 304 1.53 -2.39 24.17
N ILE A 305 2.16 -3.45 23.68
CA ILE A 305 2.29 -4.73 24.40
C ILE A 305 3.76 -4.97 24.73
N ARG A 306 4.05 -5.34 25.97
CA ARG A 306 5.39 -5.76 26.40
C ARG A 306 5.41 -7.26 26.58
N GLN A 307 6.44 -7.91 26.05
CA GLN A 307 6.69 -9.33 26.29
C GLN A 307 8.14 -9.53 26.70
N VAL A 308 8.39 -10.55 27.52
CA VAL A 308 9.74 -10.98 27.87
C VAL A 308 10.14 -12.10 26.91
N VAL A 309 11.06 -11.81 26.00
CA VAL A 309 11.56 -12.75 24.99
C VAL A 309 13.05 -12.93 25.23
N HIS A 310 13.50 -14.17 25.50
CA HIS A 310 14.89 -14.49 25.84
C HIS A 310 15.46 -13.61 26.97
N HIS A 311 14.69 -13.44 28.06
CA HIS A 311 15.04 -12.59 29.21
C HIS A 311 15.21 -11.09 28.90
N GLN A 312 14.86 -10.65 27.69
CA GLN A 312 14.86 -9.24 27.30
C GLN A 312 13.41 -8.74 27.19
N LYS A 313 13.16 -7.55 27.74
CA LYS A 313 11.88 -6.86 27.54
C LYS A 313 11.84 -6.35 26.11
N ARG A 314 10.80 -6.75 25.36
CA ARG A 314 10.50 -6.24 24.02
C ARG A 314 9.15 -5.56 24.03
N TYR A 315 9.08 -4.45 23.32
CA TYR A 315 7.85 -3.67 23.15
C TYR A 315 7.32 -3.90 21.75
N PHE A 316 6.01 -3.98 21.62
CA PHE A 316 5.33 -4.21 20.35
C PHE A 316 4.18 -3.21 20.19
N ASN A 317 3.98 -2.73 18.98
CA ASN A 317 2.75 -2.04 18.61
C ASN A 317 1.67 -3.11 18.40
N GLY A 318 0.60 -3.09 19.20
CA GLY A 318 -0.34 -4.20 19.29
C GLY A 318 -1.80 -3.82 19.11
N ILE A 319 -2.62 -4.82 18.78
CA ILE A 319 -4.08 -4.81 18.88
C ILE A 319 -4.48 -5.86 19.91
N THR A 320 -5.49 -5.56 20.73
CA THR A 320 -6.13 -6.53 21.62
C THR A 320 -7.64 -6.46 21.49
N VAL A 321 -8.32 -7.59 21.75
CA VAL A 321 -9.78 -7.69 21.80
C VAL A 321 -10.23 -8.00 23.23
N VAL A 322 -11.30 -7.34 23.68
CA VAL A 322 -11.99 -7.59 24.96
C VAL A 322 -13.51 -7.59 24.76
N GLY A 323 -14.28 -8.16 25.68
CA GLY A 323 -15.74 -8.32 25.55
C GLY A 323 -16.10 -9.65 24.87
N GLU A 324 -17.03 -9.64 23.90
CA GLU A 324 -17.39 -10.84 23.11
C GLU A 324 -16.37 -11.16 21.98
N GLY A 325 -15.10 -11.27 22.35
CA GLY A 325 -14.01 -11.61 21.45
C GLY A 325 -12.69 -11.76 22.20
N ASP A 326 -11.69 -12.30 21.51
CA ASP A 326 -10.37 -12.56 22.07
C ASP A 326 -9.27 -12.46 21.00
N GLY A 327 -8.03 -12.44 21.48
CA GLY A 327 -6.84 -12.40 20.65
C GLY A 327 -6.02 -11.12 20.79
N GLU A 328 -4.76 -11.27 20.44
CA GLU A 328 -3.80 -10.20 20.32
C GLU A 328 -3.08 -10.31 18.99
N TYR A 329 -2.69 -9.17 18.45
CA TYR A 329 -1.86 -9.09 17.26
C TYR A 329 -0.75 -8.07 17.47
N LEU A 330 0.47 -8.45 17.15
CA LEU A 330 1.69 -7.66 17.24
C LEU A 330 2.15 -7.30 15.83
N LYS A 331 2.37 -5.99 15.58
CA LYS A 331 2.77 -5.46 14.27
C LYS A 331 4.02 -6.16 13.73
N GLN A 332 3.95 -6.69 12.51
CA GLN A 332 5.05 -7.39 11.84
C GLN A 332 5.86 -6.46 10.93
N LYS A 333 5.21 -5.56 10.18
CA LYS A 333 5.89 -4.59 9.30
C LYS A 333 5.96 -3.23 9.96
N LEU A 334 7.14 -2.93 10.48
CA LEU A 334 7.42 -1.65 11.15
C LEU A 334 7.81 -0.55 10.16
N VAL A 335 7.46 0.68 10.48
CA VAL A 335 7.85 1.87 9.71
C VAL A 335 9.30 2.26 10.02
N PRO A 336 10.21 2.29 9.03
CA PRO A 336 11.59 2.72 9.24
C PRO A 336 11.66 4.17 9.71
N PHE A 337 12.56 4.46 10.66
CA PHE A 337 12.78 5.75 11.31
C PHE A 337 11.61 6.30 12.14
N GLY A 338 10.41 5.69 12.08
CA GLY A 338 9.28 6.01 12.94
C GLY A 338 9.15 5.08 14.15
N GLU A 339 9.22 3.77 13.91
CA GLU A 339 9.03 2.73 14.95
C GLU A 339 10.32 1.99 15.31
N TYR A 340 11.35 2.11 14.47
CA TYR A 340 12.69 1.61 14.73
C TYR A 340 13.71 2.38 13.89
N VAL A 341 14.99 2.36 14.29
CA VAL A 341 16.08 2.96 13.52
C VAL A 341 16.84 1.86 12.76
N PRO A 342 16.78 1.80 11.42
CA PRO A 342 17.64 0.92 10.65
C PRO A 342 19.11 1.22 10.95
N LEU A 343 19.94 0.19 11.12
CA LEU A 343 21.37 0.37 11.48
C LEU A 343 21.56 1.26 12.72
N GLN A 344 20.74 1.05 13.76
CA GLN A 344 20.72 1.85 14.99
C GLN A 344 22.11 2.09 15.59
N ASP A 345 23.01 1.10 15.53
CA ASP A 345 24.37 1.19 16.09
C ASP A 345 25.25 2.24 15.38
N LEU A 346 24.91 2.59 14.14
CA LEU A 346 25.61 3.60 13.34
C LEU A 346 24.89 4.96 13.35
N LEU A 347 23.55 4.97 13.44
CA LEU A 347 22.75 6.18 13.22
C LEU A 347 22.27 6.88 14.50
N ARG A 348 22.14 6.16 15.61
CA ARG A 348 21.68 6.74 16.89
C ARG A 348 22.74 7.72 17.43
N GLY A 349 22.31 8.87 17.94
CA GLY A 349 23.20 9.94 18.41
C GLY A 349 23.78 10.88 17.34
N LEU A 350 23.48 10.68 16.05
CA LEU A 350 23.89 11.62 14.98
C LEU A 350 23.08 12.92 15.03
N ILE A 351 21.74 12.81 15.06
CA ILE A 351 20.81 13.93 15.14
C ILE A 351 19.58 13.51 15.95
N ALA A 352 18.96 14.47 16.65
CA ALA A 352 17.81 14.23 17.54
C ALA A 352 16.63 13.49 16.89
N PHE A 353 16.48 13.59 15.56
CA PHE A 353 15.49 12.83 14.80
C PHE A 353 15.63 11.30 14.96
N PHE A 354 16.85 10.79 15.11
CA PHE A 354 17.10 9.35 15.29
C PHE A 354 16.97 8.87 16.73
N ASP A 355 16.76 9.77 17.69
CA ASP A 355 16.68 9.46 19.12
C ASP A 355 15.23 9.54 19.67
N LEU A 356 14.22 9.51 18.80
CA LEU A 356 12.81 9.58 19.20
C LEU A 356 12.42 8.41 20.15
N PRO A 357 11.61 8.64 21.21
CA PRO A 357 11.30 7.64 22.24
C PRO A 357 10.61 6.36 21.74
N MET A 358 9.99 6.40 20.55
CA MET A 358 9.27 5.29 19.89
C MET A 358 10.18 4.36 19.08
N SER A 359 11.49 4.58 19.08
CA SER A 359 12.47 3.92 18.20
C SER A 359 12.85 2.48 18.56
N ASP A 360 12.09 1.79 19.42
CA ASP A 360 12.46 0.48 19.97
C ASP A 360 11.33 -0.57 19.94
N PHE A 361 10.40 -0.46 18.98
CA PHE A 361 9.44 -1.55 18.77
C PHE A 361 10.09 -2.75 18.09
N ALA A 362 9.78 -3.94 18.61
CA ALA A 362 10.14 -5.21 18.03
C ALA A 362 9.09 -5.66 16.99
N ARG A 363 9.55 -6.46 16.02
CA ARG A 363 8.68 -7.08 15.01
C ARG A 363 7.93 -8.26 15.61
N GLY A 364 6.61 -8.31 15.42
CA GLY A 364 5.77 -9.42 15.80
C GLY A 364 6.12 -10.73 15.06
N PRO A 365 5.79 -11.90 15.63
CA PRO A 365 5.98 -13.21 14.99
C PRO A 365 5.20 -13.35 13.67
N ALA A 366 5.63 -14.22 12.76
CA ALA A 366 4.98 -14.39 11.46
C ALA A 366 3.70 -15.25 11.52
N ASP A 367 3.64 -16.19 12.47
CA ASP A 367 2.65 -17.24 12.65
C ASP A 367 1.55 -16.86 13.65
N GLN A 368 1.24 -15.57 13.76
CA GLN A 368 0.22 -15.08 14.67
C GLN A 368 -1.19 -15.54 14.26
N PRO A 369 -2.05 -15.86 15.25
CA PRO A 369 -3.47 -16.09 15.00
C PRO A 369 -4.15 -14.79 14.55
N LEU A 370 -5.33 -14.94 13.95
CA LEU A 370 -6.21 -13.79 13.69
C LEU A 370 -6.91 -13.36 14.98
N LEU A 371 -7.53 -12.19 14.95
CA LEU A 371 -8.41 -11.76 16.04
C LEU A 371 -9.76 -12.44 15.90
N GLN A 372 -10.42 -12.77 17.01
CA GLN A 372 -11.78 -13.28 16.99
C GLN A 372 -12.72 -12.28 17.66
N ALA A 373 -13.84 -12.00 17.02
CA ALA A 373 -14.90 -11.19 17.59
C ALA A 373 -16.24 -11.67 17.04
N LYS A 374 -17.23 -11.81 17.92
CA LYS A 374 -18.60 -12.22 17.54
C LYS A 374 -18.64 -13.55 16.75
N GLY A 375 -17.67 -14.45 16.99
CA GLY A 375 -17.55 -15.74 16.32
C GLY A 375 -16.87 -15.72 14.95
N TYR A 376 -16.41 -14.56 14.47
CA TYR A 376 -15.75 -14.41 13.17
C TYR A 376 -14.26 -14.12 13.30
N GLN A 377 -13.49 -14.53 12.28
CA GLN A 377 -12.06 -14.27 12.19
C GLN A 377 -11.81 -12.92 11.50
N ILE A 378 -11.06 -12.04 12.15
CA ILE A 378 -10.75 -10.70 11.66
C ILE A 378 -9.25 -10.60 11.38
N ALA A 379 -8.88 -10.25 10.15
CA ALA A 379 -7.49 -10.00 9.77
C ALA A 379 -7.04 -8.60 10.23
N PRO A 380 -6.12 -8.50 11.20
CA PRO A 380 -5.65 -7.22 11.71
C PRO A 380 -4.52 -6.64 10.85
N PHE A 381 -4.58 -5.34 10.59
CA PHE A 381 -3.50 -4.56 9.98
C PHE A 381 -3.25 -3.31 10.79
N ILE A 382 -2.03 -3.11 11.27
CA ILE A 382 -1.68 -1.88 11.98
C ILE A 382 -1.03 -0.92 10.99
N CYS A 383 -1.71 0.20 10.72
CA CYS A 383 -1.17 1.33 9.96
C CYS A 383 -0.62 0.88 8.59
N TYR A 384 0.67 1.12 8.36
CA TYR A 384 1.39 0.85 7.12
C TYR A 384 1.42 -0.62 6.68
N GLU A 385 0.98 -1.58 7.50
CA GLU A 385 0.91 -2.99 7.09
C GLU A 385 -0.03 -3.25 5.91
N VAL A 386 -1.10 -2.44 5.80
CA VAL A 386 -2.12 -2.60 4.76
C VAL A 386 -1.58 -2.34 3.35
N VAL A 387 -0.45 -1.64 3.22
CA VAL A 387 0.13 -1.30 1.91
C VAL A 387 0.99 -2.42 1.31
N TYR A 388 1.23 -3.51 2.04
CA TYR A 388 1.98 -4.67 1.56
C TYR A 388 1.02 -5.75 1.01
N PRO A 389 0.88 -5.90 -0.32
CA PRO A 389 -0.20 -6.71 -0.89
C PRO A 389 -0.15 -8.19 -0.49
N GLU A 390 1.03 -8.82 -0.63
CA GLU A 390 1.22 -10.24 -0.33
C GLU A 390 1.10 -10.55 1.16
N PHE A 391 1.51 -9.59 2.00
CA PHE A 391 1.34 -9.70 3.45
C PHE A 391 -0.15 -9.66 3.82
N ALA A 392 -0.87 -8.68 3.29
CA ALA A 392 -2.29 -8.52 3.52
C ALA A 392 -3.10 -9.72 2.99
N ALA A 393 -2.77 -10.22 1.80
CA ALA A 393 -3.40 -11.40 1.20
C ALA A 393 -3.25 -12.65 2.09
N GLY A 394 -2.08 -12.82 2.74
CA GLY A 394 -1.84 -13.95 3.64
C GLY A 394 -2.74 -13.98 4.87
N LEU A 395 -3.01 -12.81 5.48
CA LEU A 395 -3.95 -12.70 6.59
C LEU A 395 -5.41 -12.79 6.10
N SER A 396 -5.73 -12.11 4.99
CA SER A 396 -7.09 -12.04 4.43
C SER A 396 -7.63 -13.39 3.97
N ALA A 397 -6.78 -14.30 3.48
CA ALA A 397 -7.18 -15.62 3.02
C ALA A 397 -7.73 -16.53 4.14
N ARG A 398 -7.51 -16.17 5.41
CA ARG A 398 -7.96 -16.93 6.57
C ARG A 398 -9.05 -16.22 7.37
N SER A 399 -9.54 -15.06 6.90
CA SER A 399 -10.45 -14.19 7.66
C SER A 399 -11.80 -14.01 6.98
N ASP A 400 -12.80 -13.64 7.79
CA ASP A 400 -14.14 -13.25 7.34
C ASP A 400 -14.25 -11.73 7.12
N LEU A 401 -13.47 -10.96 7.89
CA LEU A 401 -13.40 -9.50 7.83
C LEU A 401 -11.95 -9.03 7.81
N LEU A 402 -11.74 -7.81 7.32
CA LEU A 402 -10.48 -7.08 7.45
C LEU A 402 -10.65 -5.94 8.46
N LEU A 403 -9.62 -5.70 9.27
CA LEU A 403 -9.57 -4.57 10.18
C LEU A 403 -8.24 -3.87 10.00
N THR A 404 -8.28 -2.55 9.79
CA THR A 404 -7.09 -1.71 9.88
C THR A 404 -7.28 -0.62 10.92
N ILE A 405 -6.37 -0.58 11.90
CA ILE A 405 -6.28 0.52 12.84
C ILE A 405 -5.03 1.35 12.55
N SER A 406 -5.14 2.67 12.54
CA SER A 406 -4.02 3.52 12.14
C SER A 406 -4.00 4.87 12.85
N ASN A 407 -2.84 5.49 12.90
CA ASN A 407 -2.64 6.87 13.27
C ASN A 407 -2.03 7.64 12.10
N ASP A 408 -2.88 8.14 11.21
CA ASP A 408 -2.45 8.90 10.02
C ASP A 408 -1.96 10.33 10.32
N THR A 409 -1.95 10.75 11.60
CA THR A 409 -1.48 12.09 12.00
C THR A 409 -0.09 12.38 11.44
N TRP A 410 0.78 11.37 11.36
CA TRP A 410 2.15 11.49 10.83
C TRP A 410 2.23 12.05 9.41
N PHE A 411 1.19 11.89 8.60
CA PHE A 411 1.13 12.42 7.24
C PHE A 411 0.59 13.86 7.17
N GLY A 412 -0.04 14.33 8.25
CA GLY A 412 -0.69 15.64 8.35
C GLY A 412 -1.81 15.86 7.33
N THR A 413 -2.19 17.13 7.17
CA THR A 413 -3.20 17.59 6.19
C THR A 413 -2.63 17.59 4.76
N SER A 414 -2.36 16.41 4.23
CA SER A 414 -1.72 16.20 2.93
C SER A 414 -2.40 15.07 2.15
N ILE A 415 -1.84 14.71 0.99
CA ILE A 415 -2.33 13.59 0.18
C ILE A 415 -1.98 12.20 0.75
N GLY A 416 -1.11 12.12 1.76
CA GLY A 416 -0.62 10.86 2.34
C GLY A 416 -1.73 9.93 2.86
N PRO A 417 -2.64 10.40 3.74
CA PRO A 417 -3.75 9.57 4.24
C PRO A 417 -4.69 9.09 3.13
N LEU A 418 -4.87 9.90 2.08
CA LEU A 418 -5.76 9.60 0.96
C LEU A 418 -5.17 8.51 0.05
N GLN A 419 -3.86 8.57 -0.22
CA GLN A 419 -3.13 7.48 -0.88
C GLN A 419 -3.16 6.20 -0.04
N HIS A 420 -2.98 6.31 1.28
CA HIS A 420 -3.04 5.18 2.20
C HIS A 420 -4.43 4.51 2.18
N LEU A 421 -5.50 5.30 2.18
CA LEU A 421 -6.88 4.82 2.04
C LEU A 421 -7.10 4.07 0.72
N GLN A 422 -6.63 4.62 -0.41
CA GLN A 422 -6.77 3.95 -1.72
C GLN A 422 -6.13 2.56 -1.72
N MET A 423 -5.00 2.39 -1.05
CA MET A 423 -4.34 1.09 -0.91
C MET A 423 -5.13 0.13 -0.01
N ALA A 424 -5.74 0.63 1.05
CA ALA A 424 -6.64 -0.14 1.92
C ALA A 424 -7.90 -0.60 1.17
N GLN A 425 -8.50 0.27 0.35
CA GLN A 425 -9.62 -0.09 -0.53
C GLN A 425 -9.23 -1.21 -1.51
N MET A 426 -8.03 -1.14 -2.08
CA MET A 426 -7.54 -2.19 -2.96
C MET A 426 -7.40 -3.54 -2.22
N ARG A 427 -7.01 -3.56 -0.93
CA ARG A 427 -6.99 -4.82 -0.15
C ARG A 427 -8.37 -5.45 -0.05
N ALA A 428 -9.41 -4.64 0.22
CA ALA A 428 -10.78 -5.11 0.31
C ALA A 428 -11.28 -5.68 -1.03
N LEU A 429 -11.02 -4.98 -2.14
CA LEU A 429 -11.34 -5.42 -3.50
C LEU A 429 -10.62 -6.72 -3.88
N GLU A 430 -9.32 -6.82 -3.59
CA GLU A 430 -8.53 -8.02 -3.92
C GLU A 430 -8.95 -9.24 -3.11
N ALA A 431 -9.32 -9.03 -1.84
CA ALA A 431 -9.72 -10.09 -0.93
C ALA A 431 -11.20 -10.47 -1.06
N GLY A 432 -12.04 -9.61 -1.65
CA GLY A 432 -13.48 -9.76 -1.59
C GLY A 432 -13.99 -9.80 -0.14
N ARG A 433 -13.49 -8.89 0.70
CA ARG A 433 -13.80 -8.81 2.14
C ARG A 433 -14.18 -7.40 2.52
N TRP A 434 -15.13 -7.25 3.45
CA TRP A 434 -15.37 -5.98 4.11
C TRP A 434 -14.17 -5.57 4.96
N MET A 435 -13.85 -4.27 4.96
CA MET A 435 -12.80 -3.69 5.79
C MET A 435 -13.36 -2.61 6.71
N ILE A 436 -13.06 -2.74 8.00
CA ILE A 436 -13.23 -1.66 8.98
C ILE A 436 -11.91 -0.90 9.06
N ARG A 437 -11.93 0.41 8.78
CA ARG A 437 -10.77 1.30 8.95
C ARG A 437 -11.04 2.30 10.06
N ALA A 438 -10.34 2.16 11.18
CA ALA A 438 -10.42 3.09 12.31
C ALA A 438 -9.13 3.88 12.45
N THR A 439 -9.21 5.20 12.42
CA THR A 439 -8.03 6.07 12.53
C THR A 439 -8.17 7.10 13.64
N ASN A 440 -7.05 7.60 14.17
CA ASN A 440 -7.07 8.65 15.19
C ASN A 440 -7.64 9.99 14.67
N ASN A 441 -7.22 10.40 13.47
CA ASN A 441 -7.66 11.64 12.81
C ASN A 441 -7.64 11.56 11.27
N GLY A 442 -7.28 10.40 10.72
CA GLY A 442 -7.23 10.16 9.29
C GLY A 442 -8.62 9.88 8.72
N VAL A 443 -8.67 9.18 7.60
CA VAL A 443 -9.96 8.72 7.06
C VAL A 443 -10.40 7.47 7.80
N THR A 444 -11.43 7.62 8.64
CA THR A 444 -12.15 6.52 9.29
C THR A 444 -13.38 6.17 8.45
N GLY A 445 -13.52 4.89 8.10
CA GLY A 445 -14.52 4.45 7.12
C GLY A 445 -14.75 2.93 7.11
N LEU A 446 -15.85 2.53 6.48
CA LEU A 446 -16.12 1.13 6.13
C LEU A 446 -15.99 0.96 4.62
N ILE A 447 -15.36 -0.14 4.21
CA ILE A 447 -15.09 -0.44 2.81
C ILE A 447 -15.70 -1.79 2.48
N ASP A 448 -16.47 -1.87 1.40
CA ASP A 448 -17.12 -3.09 0.94
C ASP A 448 -16.15 -4.04 0.20
N PRO A 449 -16.59 -5.27 -0.14
CA PRO A 449 -15.80 -6.26 -0.89
C PRO A 449 -15.40 -5.83 -2.31
N PHE A 450 -15.93 -4.72 -2.81
CA PHE A 450 -15.61 -4.16 -4.12
C PHE A 450 -14.67 -2.94 -4.01
N GLY A 451 -14.15 -2.66 -2.81
CA GLY A 451 -13.25 -1.53 -2.56
C GLY A 451 -13.95 -0.19 -2.47
N LYS A 452 -15.28 -0.15 -2.33
CA LYS A 452 -16.04 1.10 -2.22
C LYS A 452 -16.22 1.49 -0.76
N ILE A 453 -16.05 2.78 -0.49
CA ILE A 453 -16.34 3.35 0.83
C ILE A 453 -17.85 3.48 0.97
N THR A 454 -18.43 2.79 1.94
CA THR A 454 -19.88 2.80 2.17
C THR A 454 -20.28 3.90 3.15
N VAL A 455 -19.42 4.18 4.13
CA VAL A 455 -19.56 5.27 5.09
C VAL A 455 -18.18 5.75 5.51
N GLN A 456 -18.05 7.06 5.71
CA GLN A 456 -16.84 7.70 6.23
C GLN A 456 -17.21 8.92 7.08
N ILE A 457 -16.33 9.28 8.02
CA ILE A 457 -16.44 10.53 8.79
C ILE A 457 -15.31 11.51 8.40
N PRO A 458 -15.50 12.83 8.59
CA PRO A 458 -14.48 13.82 8.28
C PRO A 458 -13.15 13.57 9.00
N GLN A 459 -12.05 13.91 8.34
CA GLN A 459 -10.71 13.90 8.93
C GLN A 459 -10.55 15.05 9.92
N PHE A 460 -9.60 14.91 10.86
CA PHE A 460 -9.24 15.97 11.82
C PHE A 460 -10.38 16.45 12.72
N GLU A 461 -11.42 15.64 12.89
CA GLU A 461 -12.55 15.89 13.78
C GLU A 461 -12.71 14.74 14.78
N ARG A 462 -13.25 15.03 15.97
CA ARG A 462 -13.67 13.98 16.89
C ARG A 462 -15.02 13.44 16.44
N GLY A 463 -15.14 12.12 16.31
CA GLY A 463 -16.37 11.52 15.80
C GLY A 463 -16.50 10.04 16.11
N ILE A 464 -17.72 9.54 15.95
CA ILE A 464 -18.01 8.10 15.97
C ILE A 464 -18.66 7.78 14.64
N LEU A 465 -18.03 6.91 13.87
CA LEU A 465 -18.62 6.35 12.67
C LEU A 465 -19.52 5.18 13.06
N TYR A 466 -20.73 5.14 12.51
CA TYR A 466 -21.64 4.00 12.60
C TYR A 466 -21.90 3.42 11.22
N GLY A 467 -22.01 2.10 11.14
CA GLY A 467 -22.39 1.40 9.91
C GLY A 467 -22.47 -0.11 10.12
N GLU A 468 -22.55 -0.85 9.03
CA GLU A 468 -22.64 -2.30 9.04
C GLU A 468 -21.56 -2.90 8.14
N VAL A 469 -21.04 -4.06 8.54
CA VAL A 469 -20.14 -4.87 7.71
C VAL A 469 -20.67 -6.30 7.65
N VAL A 470 -20.44 -6.98 6.53
CA VAL A 470 -20.89 -8.36 6.35
C VAL A 470 -19.68 -9.29 6.38
N PRO A 471 -19.62 -10.26 7.30
CA PRO A 471 -18.62 -11.33 7.25
C PRO A 471 -18.70 -12.08 5.91
N MET A 472 -17.55 -12.43 5.31
CA MET A 472 -17.48 -13.02 3.96
C MET A 472 -16.73 -14.35 3.96
N HIS A 473 -17.22 -15.35 3.23
CA HIS A 473 -16.53 -16.61 2.96
C HIS A 473 -16.10 -16.74 1.48
N ASN A 474 -15.49 -17.89 1.16
CA ASN A 474 -14.83 -18.21 -0.13
C ASN A 474 -13.62 -17.32 -0.41
N LEU A 475 -12.79 -17.73 -1.38
CA LEU A 475 -11.55 -17.03 -1.73
C LEU A 475 -11.63 -16.49 -3.15
N THR A 476 -11.21 -15.25 -3.34
CA THR A 476 -10.89 -14.74 -4.68
C THR A 476 -9.74 -15.54 -5.28
N PRO A 477 -9.60 -15.62 -6.61
CA PRO A 477 -8.48 -16.30 -7.23
C PRO A 477 -7.11 -15.73 -6.78
N TYR A 478 -7.01 -14.43 -6.53
CA TYR A 478 -5.82 -13.83 -5.98
C TYR A 478 -5.50 -14.34 -4.56
N LEU A 479 -6.48 -14.55 -3.68
CA LEU A 479 -6.20 -15.14 -2.36
C LEU A 479 -5.80 -16.61 -2.44
N GLN A 480 -6.27 -17.35 -3.46
CA GLN A 480 -5.91 -18.76 -3.67
C GLN A 480 -4.46 -18.92 -4.16
N TRP A 481 -4.07 -18.16 -5.19
CA TRP A 481 -2.79 -18.34 -5.88
C TRP A 481 -1.74 -17.27 -5.54
N ARG A 482 -2.16 -16.18 -4.89
CA ARG A 482 -1.37 -14.97 -4.64
C ARG A 482 -0.74 -14.44 -5.94
N SER A 483 0.42 -13.81 -5.83
CA SER A 483 1.18 -13.31 -6.99
C SER A 483 1.89 -14.41 -7.81
N TRP A 484 1.88 -15.67 -7.38
CA TRP A 484 2.70 -16.74 -8.00
C TRP A 484 2.51 -16.93 -9.51
N PRO A 485 1.28 -16.98 -10.06
CA PRO A 485 1.10 -17.13 -11.51
C PRO A 485 1.76 -16.01 -12.30
N LEU A 486 1.65 -14.76 -11.81
CA LEU A 486 2.23 -13.60 -12.47
C LEU A 486 3.75 -13.53 -12.28
N ILE A 487 4.27 -13.98 -11.14
CA ILE A 487 5.72 -14.13 -10.91
C ILE A 487 6.30 -15.12 -11.92
N ILE A 488 5.70 -16.31 -12.05
CA ILE A 488 6.15 -17.34 -13.00
C ILE A 488 6.13 -16.79 -14.43
N LEU A 489 5.02 -16.16 -14.83
CA LEU A 489 4.92 -15.53 -16.15
C LEU A 489 6.02 -14.48 -16.37
N SER A 490 6.24 -13.60 -15.40
CA SER A 490 7.24 -12.54 -15.49
C SER A 490 8.66 -13.09 -15.59
N VAL A 491 9.00 -14.13 -14.82
CA VAL A 491 10.29 -14.81 -14.87
C VAL A 491 10.50 -15.49 -16.24
N LEU A 492 9.49 -16.15 -16.78
CA LEU A 492 9.56 -16.78 -18.11
C LEU A 492 9.77 -15.73 -19.22
N LEU A 493 9.02 -14.62 -19.18
CA LEU A 493 9.16 -13.52 -20.14
C LEU A 493 10.56 -12.88 -20.06
N PHE A 494 11.07 -12.66 -18.85
CA PHE A 494 12.40 -12.10 -18.63
C PHE A 494 13.50 -13.06 -19.10
N GLY A 495 13.42 -14.34 -18.71
CA GLY A 495 14.36 -15.37 -19.14
C GLY A 495 14.39 -15.55 -20.66
N TRP A 496 13.21 -15.55 -21.29
CA TRP A 496 13.10 -15.61 -22.75
C TRP A 496 13.72 -14.38 -23.43
N ALA A 497 13.46 -13.17 -22.91
CA ALA A 497 14.04 -11.94 -23.44
C ALA A 497 15.58 -11.92 -23.32
N LEU A 498 16.13 -12.40 -22.20
CA LEU A 498 17.58 -12.53 -21.99
C LEU A 498 18.23 -13.55 -22.93
N LEU A 499 17.63 -14.72 -23.11
CA LEU A 499 18.17 -15.76 -23.98
C LEU A 499 18.17 -15.28 -25.43
N ALA A 500 17.05 -14.70 -25.88
CA ALA A 500 16.93 -14.21 -27.24
C ALA A 500 17.87 -13.03 -27.54
N SER A 501 18.15 -12.16 -26.57
CA SER A 501 19.09 -11.05 -26.75
C SER A 501 20.56 -11.49 -26.79
N ARG A 502 20.90 -12.64 -26.20
CA ARG A 502 22.24 -13.26 -26.33
C ARG A 502 22.42 -13.95 -27.68
N ILE A 503 21.41 -14.68 -28.14
CA ILE A 503 21.44 -15.36 -29.45
C ILE A 503 21.58 -14.31 -30.57
N ALA A 504 20.82 -13.23 -30.52
CA ALA A 504 20.90 -12.15 -31.52
C ALA A 504 22.21 -11.34 -31.52
N LYS A 505 23.11 -11.54 -30.53
CA LYS A 505 24.45 -10.92 -30.49
C LYS A 505 25.57 -11.87 -30.91
N THR A 506 25.27 -13.17 -31.01
CA THR A 506 26.23 -14.22 -31.35
C THR A 506 26.07 -14.70 -32.79
N VAL A 507 24.91 -14.44 -33.39
CA VAL A 507 24.63 -14.49 -34.84
C VAL A 507 24.74 -13.08 -35.40
#